data_AF-A0A2G9MKT6-F1
#
_entry.id   AF-A0A2G9MKT6-F1
#
_cell.length_a   1.000
_cell.length_b   1.000
_cell.length_c   1.000
_cell.angle_alpha   90.00
_cell.angle_beta   90.00
_cell.angle_gamma   90.00
#
_symmetry.space_group_name_H-M   'P 1'
#
loop_
_entity.id
_entity.type
_entity.pdbx_description
1 polymer ?
#
loop_
_entity_poly.entity_id
_entity_poly.type
_entity_poly.pdbx_seq_one_letter_code
_entity_poly.pdbx_strand_id
1 'polypeptide(L)' 'GITYINSSTIGAEVHLPFGGVKATGNGTREAGIEGIHEFSEVKTVYIDYSGKLQKAQIDEFVEK' A
#
# COMPACT_ATOMS: atom_id res chain seq x y z
N GLY A 1 4.42 -15.83 -6.03
CA GLY A 1 3.12 -16.50 -6.01
C GLY A 1 2.37 -16.27 -7.30
N ILE A 2 3.03 -16.44 -8.44
CA ILE A 2 2.39 -16.26 -9.75
C ILE A 2 1.81 -17.61 -10.16
N THR A 3 0.66 -17.61 -10.82
CA THR A 3 0.03 -18.82 -11.36
C THR A 3 -0.47 -18.53 -12.77
N TYR A 4 -0.07 -19.40 -13.69
CA TYR A 4 -0.58 -19.42 -15.05
C TYR A 4 -1.54 -20.60 -15.21
N ILE A 5 -2.67 -20.35 -15.88
CA ILE A 5 -3.61 -21.39 -16.29
C ILE A 5 -3.42 -21.60 -17.79
N ASN A 6 -3.16 -22.84 -18.21
CA ASN A 6 -2.93 -23.21 -19.61
C ASN A 6 -1.80 -22.43 -20.31
N SER A 7 -0.80 -21.95 -19.56
CA SER A 7 0.38 -21.26 -20.09
C SER A 7 1.64 -21.67 -19.31
N SER A 8 2.80 -21.26 -19.84
CA SER A 8 4.10 -21.59 -19.26
C SER A 8 4.37 -20.85 -17.95
N THR A 9 5.41 -21.25 -17.22
CA THR A 9 5.82 -20.57 -15.97
C THR A 9 6.60 -19.27 -16.19
N ILE A 10 6.89 -18.91 -17.44
CA ILE A 10 7.62 -17.69 -17.82
C ILE A 10 6.71 -16.71 -18.56
N GLY A 11 7.16 -15.47 -18.72
CA GLY A 11 6.43 -14.44 -19.48
C GLY A 11 5.50 -13.59 -18.62
N ALA A 12 5.92 -13.20 -17.41
CA ALA A 12 5.16 -12.26 -16.61
C ALA A 12 5.10 -10.88 -17.28
N GLU A 13 3.88 -10.35 -17.40
CA GLU A 13 3.64 -9.05 -17.99
C GLU A 13 4.07 -7.93 -17.03
N VAL A 14 4.74 -6.90 -17.56
CA VAL A 14 5.42 -5.85 -16.76
C VAL A 14 4.48 -5.02 -15.88
N HIS A 15 3.19 -4.97 -16.20
CA HIS A 15 2.21 -4.18 -15.46
C HIS A 15 1.61 -4.95 -14.27
N LEU A 16 1.90 -6.24 -14.12
CA LEU A 16 1.45 -7.07 -13.01
C LEU A 16 2.54 -7.23 -11.94
N PRO A 17 2.18 -7.44 -10.66
CA PRO A 17 3.16 -7.63 -9.59
C PRO A 17 3.98 -8.91 -9.76
N PHE A 18 5.30 -8.78 -9.73
CA PHE A 18 6.23 -9.90 -9.75
C PHE A 18 6.76 -10.20 -8.35
N GLY A 19 6.86 -11.48 -7.98
CA GLY A 19 7.46 -11.86 -6.70
C GLY A 19 7.02 -13.22 -6.17
N GLY A 20 7.83 -13.78 -5.26
CA GLY A 20 7.68 -15.12 -4.69
C GLY A 20 6.93 -15.18 -3.36
N VAL A 21 6.76 -16.40 -2.85
CA VAL A 21 6.36 -16.69 -1.46
C VAL A 21 7.23 -17.84 -0.92
N LYS A 22 7.22 -18.07 0.40
CA LYS A 22 8.08 -19.08 1.06
C LYS A 22 9.57 -18.75 0.86
N ALA A 23 10.41 -19.71 0.48
CA ALA A 23 11.84 -19.50 0.27
C ALA A 23 12.19 -18.57 -0.92
N THR A 24 11.22 -18.15 -1.72
CA THR A 24 11.43 -17.30 -2.91
C THR A 24 11.02 -15.84 -2.72
N GLY A 25 10.54 -15.45 -1.53
CA GLY A 25 10.15 -14.07 -1.27
C GLY A 25 9.83 -13.78 0.20
N ASN A 26 9.90 -12.51 0.57
CA ASN A 26 9.66 -12.00 1.92
C ASN A 26 8.31 -11.26 2.05
N GLY A 27 7.49 -11.27 1.00
CA GLY A 27 6.21 -10.55 0.95
C GLY A 27 6.20 -9.36 -0.02
N THR A 28 7.37 -8.84 -0.39
CA THR A 28 7.48 -7.73 -1.34
C THR A 28 7.09 -8.15 -2.76
N ARG A 29 6.77 -7.15 -3.57
CA ARG A 29 6.50 -7.29 -5.00
C ARG A 29 7.24 -6.21 -5.77
N GLU A 30 7.71 -6.58 -6.94
CA GLU A 30 8.30 -5.67 -7.92
C GLU A 30 7.32 -5.47 -9.10
N ALA A 31 7.55 -4.44 -9.91
CA ALA A 31 6.73 -4.09 -11.08
C ALA A 31 5.24 -3.80 -10.77
N GLY A 32 4.49 -3.44 -11.80
CA GLY A 32 3.10 -2.97 -11.64
C GLY A 32 2.95 -1.82 -10.64
N ILE A 33 1.73 -1.65 -10.12
CA ILE A 33 1.45 -0.64 -9.09
C ILE A 33 2.01 -1.00 -7.72
N GLU A 34 2.07 -2.31 -7.41
CA GLU A 34 2.55 -2.80 -6.12
C GLU A 34 4.05 -2.52 -5.89
N GLY A 35 4.84 -2.44 -6.97
CA GLY A 35 6.26 -2.07 -6.88
C GLY A 35 6.51 -0.69 -6.28
N ILE A 36 5.51 0.20 -6.27
CA ILE A 36 5.62 1.54 -5.64
C ILE A 36 5.91 1.41 -4.14
N HIS A 37 5.32 0.41 -3.47
CA HIS A 37 5.47 0.21 -2.03
C HIS A 37 6.88 -0.22 -1.60
N GLU A 38 7.70 -0.75 -2.51
CA GLU A 38 9.10 -1.10 -2.21
C GLU A 38 9.99 0.14 -2.15
N PHE A 39 9.66 1.16 -2.95
CA PHE A 39 10.51 2.36 -3.12
C PHE A 39 9.90 3.62 -2.53
N SER A 40 8.75 3.52 -1.88
CA SER A 40 8.08 4.67 -1.27
C SER A 40 7.29 4.27 -0.02
N GLU A 41 7.08 5.25 0.86
CA GLU A 41 6.27 5.11 2.06
C GLU A 41 5.03 6.01 1.99
N VAL A 42 3.93 5.57 2.59
CA VAL A 42 2.70 6.37 2.67
C VAL A 42 2.88 7.44 3.73
N LYS A 43 2.77 8.71 3.31
CA LYS A 43 2.77 9.87 4.20
C LYS A 43 1.37 10.45 4.33
N THR A 44 0.78 10.37 5.52
CA THR A 44 -0.51 11.00 5.81
C THR A 44 -0.29 12.45 6.26
N VAL A 45 -0.96 13.41 5.64
CA VAL A 45 -0.83 14.84 5.92
C VAL A 45 -2.20 15.42 6.26
N TYR A 46 -2.29 16.09 7.40
CA TYR A 46 -3.46 16.87 7.80
C TYR A 46 -3.13 18.36 7.69
N ILE A 47 -4.01 19.12 7.04
CA ILE A 47 -3.88 20.57 6.94
C ILE A 47 -5.09 21.20 7.62
N ASP A 48 -4.82 21.99 8.66
CA ASP A 48 -5.84 22.65 9.47
C ASP A 48 -5.89 24.15 9.16
N TYR A 49 -7.04 24.62 8.69
CA TYR A 49 -7.31 26.02 8.34
C TYR A 49 -8.16 26.75 9.40
N SER A 50 -8.47 26.10 10.51
CA SER A 50 -9.43 26.61 11.51
C SER A 50 -8.87 27.72 12.40
N GLY A 51 -7.56 27.99 12.36
CA GLY A 51 -6.90 28.98 13.20
C GLY A 51 -6.91 28.65 14.70
N LYS A 52 -7.29 27.42 15.08
CA LYS A 52 -7.33 26.93 16.46
C LYS A 52 -6.90 25.47 16.54
N LEU A 53 -6.40 25.04 17.69
CA LEU A 53 -6.01 23.64 17.90
C LEU A 53 -7.24 22.72 17.88
N GLN A 54 -7.29 21.81 16.92
CA GLN A 54 -8.30 20.74 16.86
C GLN A 54 -7.86 19.57 17.74
N LYS A 55 -8.76 19.11 18.62
CA LYS A 55 -8.49 18.02 19.55
C LYS A 55 -9.31 16.79 19.18
N ALA A 56 -8.91 16.15 18.08
CA ALA A 56 -9.53 14.90 17.64
C ALA A 56 -9.54 13.88 18.79
N GLN A 57 -10.69 13.26 19.04
CA GLN A 57 -10.88 12.23 20.07
C GLN A 57 -10.69 12.68 21.53
N ILE A 58 -10.64 13.99 21.83
CA ILE A 58 -10.51 14.50 23.21
C ILE A 58 -11.73 15.35 23.63
N ASP A 59 -12.30 16.14 22.73
CA ASP A 59 -13.43 17.00 23.09
C ASP A 59 -14.70 16.16 23.30
N GLU A 60 -15.23 16.15 24.53
CA GLU A 60 -16.57 15.65 24.81
C GLU A 60 -17.59 16.63 24.21
N PHE A 61 -18.48 16.13 23.36
CA PHE A 61 -19.65 16.88 22.93
C PHE A 61 -20.57 17.05 24.15
N VAL A 62 -20.43 18.15 24.88
CA VAL A 62 -21.44 18.55 25.85
C VAL A 62 -22.62 19.09 25.03
N GLU A 63 -23.68 18.28 24.88
CA GLU A 63 -24.98 18.77 24.40
C GLU A 63 -25.42 19.93 25.30
N LYS A 64 -25.84 21.03 24.67
CA LYS A 64 -26.55 22.13 25.34
C LYS A 64 -28.03 21.85 25.40
#